data_AF-A0A1Y1MB14-F1
#
_entry.id   AF-A0A1Y1MB14-F1
#
_cell.length_a   1.000
_cell.length_b   1.000
_cell.length_c   1.000
_cell.angle_alpha   90.00
_cell.angle_beta   90.00
_cell.angle_gamma   90.00
#
_symmetry.space_group_name_H-M   'P 1'
#
loop_
_entity.id
_entity.type
_entity.pdbx_description
1 polymer ?
#
loop_
_entity_poly.entity_id
_entity_poly.type
_entity_poly.pdbx_seq_one_letter_code
_entity_poly.pdbx_strand_id
1 'polypeptide(L)'
;MATGCLLALSCDYRVMVKGHVIGLNEQQVGLVPPTWFTSTMLNTIGHRHTEMGVRLEEGMQEALKFLDKFKNITPKCYAYGKNSLRAPYIKRLKNNQEEDLNVAYEFLKDPVVTEKLKALKTGTLRDIPAVN
;
A
#
# COMPACT_ATOMS: atom_id res chain seq x y z
N MET A 1 -8.25 -5.29 4.02
CA MET A 1 -8.42 -3.94 3.46
C MET A 1 -7.09 -3.52 2.85
N ALA A 2 -6.85 -3.85 1.58
CA ALA A 2 -5.58 -3.58 0.92
C ALA A 2 -5.61 -2.30 0.05
N THR A 3 -6.73 -2.07 -0.64
CA THR A 3 -6.91 -0.90 -1.53
C THR A 3 -6.87 0.43 -0.79
N GLY A 4 -7.35 0.48 0.46
CA GLY A 4 -7.28 1.67 1.31
C GLY A 4 -5.85 2.02 1.73
N CYS A 5 -5.00 1.01 1.94
CA CYS A 5 -3.57 1.21 2.20
C CYS A 5 -2.89 1.80 0.96
N LEU A 6 -3.19 1.29 -0.23
CA LEU A 6 -2.64 1.82 -1.47
C LEU A 6 -3.04 3.29 -1.70
N LEU A 7 -4.32 3.62 -1.47
CA LEU A 7 -4.78 5.00 -1.61
C LEU A 7 -4.00 5.92 -0.66
N ALA A 8 -3.84 5.51 0.60
CA ALA A 8 -3.03 6.23 1.57
C ALA A 8 -1.56 6.34 1.16
N LEU A 9 -0.96 5.31 0.55
CA LEU A 9 0.40 5.35 0.00
C LEU A 9 0.54 6.32 -1.18
N SER A 10 -0.54 6.53 -1.92
CA SER A 10 -0.58 7.43 -3.09
C SER A 10 -0.85 8.88 -2.72
N CYS A 11 -1.34 9.15 -1.50
CA CYS A 11 -1.53 10.49 -0.97
C CYS A 11 -0.20 11.16 -0.61
N ASP A 12 -0.13 12.48 -0.77
CA ASP A 12 1.03 13.26 -0.33
C ASP A 12 1.19 13.26 1.19
N TYR A 13 0.05 13.20 1.87
CA TYR A 13 -0.06 13.24 3.32
C TYR A 13 -1.00 12.15 3.79
N ARG A 14 -0.64 11.54 4.91
CA ARG A 14 -1.45 10.55 5.59
C ARG A 14 -1.72 11.03 7.00
N VAL A 15 -2.99 11.08 7.37
CA VAL A 15 -3.42 11.33 8.73
C VAL A 15 -4.18 10.09 9.18
N MET A 16 -3.69 9.46 10.23
CA MET A 16 -4.36 8.30 10.84
C MET A 16 -4.85 8.68 12.23
N VAL A 17 -6.09 8.28 12.52
CA VAL A 17 -6.65 8.36 13.87
C VAL A 17 -5.97 7.31 14.74
N LYS A 18 -5.72 7.65 16.01
CA LYS A 18 -5.10 6.73 16.98
C LYS A 18 -5.88 5.41 17.04
N GLY A 19 -5.16 4.29 17.11
CA GLY A 19 -5.75 2.94 17.20
C GLY A 19 -6.23 2.33 15.88
N HIS A 20 -6.05 3.02 14.75
CA HIS A 20 -6.37 2.48 13.43
C HIS A 20 -5.09 2.11 12.69
N VAL A 21 -5.06 0.89 12.15
CA VAL A 21 -3.91 0.36 11.41
C VAL A 21 -4.35 0.09 9.98
N ILE A 22 -3.57 0.59 9.03
CA ILE A 22 -3.69 0.24 7.61
C ILE A 22 -2.55 -0.71 7.26
N GLY A 23 -2.81 -1.80 6.55
CA GLY A 23 -1.78 -2.76 6.21
C GLY A 23 -2.20 -3.74 5.13
N LEU A 24 -1.20 -4.38 4.55
CA LEU A 24 -1.39 -5.44 3.56
C LEU A 24 -1.85 -6.71 4.28
N ASN A 25 -3.04 -7.17 3.96
CA ASN A 25 -3.53 -8.47 4.42
C ASN A 25 -3.41 -9.54 3.33
N GLU A 26 -2.91 -9.21 2.13
CA GLU A 26 -2.71 -10.18 1.03
C GLU A 26 -1.83 -11.37 1.45
N GLN A 27 -0.75 -11.12 2.21
CA GLN A 27 0.15 -12.18 2.66
C GLN A 27 -0.56 -13.22 3.56
N GLN A 28 -1.54 -12.80 4.37
CA GLN A 28 -2.33 -13.71 5.20
C GLN A 28 -3.25 -14.62 4.36
N VAL A 29 -3.67 -14.13 3.20
CA VAL A 29 -4.50 -14.87 2.23
C VAL A 29 -3.64 -15.75 1.31
N GLY A 30 -2.31 -15.58 1.33
CA GLY A 30 -1.37 -16.29 0.45
C GLY A 30 -1.19 -15.62 -0.91
N LEU A 31 -1.56 -14.34 -1.04
CA LEU A 31 -1.31 -13.53 -2.22
C LEU A 31 -0.04 -12.72 -2.03
N VAL A 32 0.83 -12.73 -3.04
CA VAL A 32 1.98 -11.85 -3.09
C VAL A 32 1.55 -10.47 -3.59
N PRO A 33 1.83 -9.39 -2.87
CA PRO A 33 1.53 -8.05 -3.36
C PRO A 33 2.37 -7.77 -4.62
N PRO A 34 1.78 -7.12 -5.64
CA PRO A 34 2.50 -6.72 -6.84
C PRO A 34 3.76 -5.90 -6.51
N THR A 35 4.78 -6.00 -7.37
CA THR A 35 6.10 -5.41 -7.10
C THR A 35 6.03 -3.89 -6.97
N TRP A 36 5.11 -3.23 -7.69
CA TRP A 36 4.86 -1.81 -7.57
C TRP A 36 4.26 -1.40 -6.22
N PHE A 37 3.47 -2.28 -5.61
CA PHE A 37 2.85 -2.02 -4.30
C PHE A 37 3.91 -2.14 -3.19
N THR A 38 4.76 -3.17 -3.26
CA THR A 38 5.90 -3.33 -2.35
C THR A 38 6.92 -2.20 -2.52
N SER A 39 7.17 -1.77 -3.76
CA SER A 39 8.09 -0.64 -4.04
C SER A 39 7.59 0.69 -3.48
N THR A 40 6.28 0.95 -3.57
CA THR A 40 5.68 2.19 -3.01
C THR A 40 5.70 2.19 -1.49
N MET A 41 5.51 1.02 -0.85
CA MET A 41 5.67 0.86 0.59
C MET A 41 7.14 1.03 1.02
N LEU A 42 8.09 0.44 0.29
CA LEU A 42 9.53 0.54 0.53
C LEU A 42 10.02 1.99 0.50
N ASN A 43 9.59 2.78 -0.48
CA ASN A 43 9.93 4.20 -0.56
C ASN A 43 9.33 5.03 0.58
N THR A 44 8.31 4.52 1.25
CA THR A 44 7.57 5.26 2.27
C THR A 44 8.10 4.99 3.68
N ILE A 45 8.29 3.73 4.05
CA ILE A 45 8.62 3.31 5.41
C ILE A 45 10.01 2.66 5.52
N GLY A 46 10.69 2.47 4.39
CA GLY A 46 12.00 1.81 4.30
C GLY A 46 11.89 0.28 4.29
N HIS A 47 13.01 -0.38 3.97
CA HIS A 47 13.08 -1.84 3.80
C HIS A 47 12.55 -2.61 5.02
N ARG A 48 13.08 -2.33 6.21
CA ARG A 48 12.74 -3.06 7.45
C ARG A 48 11.25 -2.97 7.80
N HIS A 49 10.63 -1.80 7.68
CA HIS A 49 9.21 -1.64 8.00
C HIS A 49 8.30 -2.21 6.90
N THR A 50 8.80 -2.31 5.67
CA THR A 50 8.09 -2.94 4.55
C THR A 50 8.04 -4.45 4.72
N GLU A 51 9.14 -5.06 5.15
CA GLU A 51 9.20 -6.49 5.52
C GLU A 51 8.31 -6.80 6.73
N MET A 52 8.28 -5.92 7.73
CA MET A 52 7.47 -6.10 8.94
C MET A 52 5.98 -5.74 8.77
N GLY A 53 5.55 -5.26 7.59
CA GLY A 53 4.13 -5.09 7.30
C GLY A 53 3.36 -4.10 8.20
N VAL A 54 3.97 -2.96 8.56
CA VAL A 54 3.39 -1.69 9.13
C VAL A 54 3.73 -1.37 10.59
N ARG A 55 4.10 -0.09 10.84
CA ARG A 55 3.64 0.74 11.98
C ARG A 55 4.01 2.22 11.76
N LEU A 56 3.05 3.15 11.86
CA LEU A 56 3.36 4.53 12.28
C LEU A 56 2.12 5.13 12.96
N GLU A 57 2.21 5.34 14.28
CA GLU A 57 1.24 6.09 15.06
C GLU A 57 1.85 7.48 15.33
N GLU A 58 0.99 8.50 15.51
CA GLU A 58 1.30 9.93 15.73
C GLU A 58 1.25 10.82 14.47
N GLY A 59 0.07 10.99 13.85
CA GLY A 59 -0.08 11.84 12.64
C GLY A 59 -0.85 13.15 12.82
N MET A 60 -1.86 13.19 13.70
CA MET A 60 -2.92 14.21 13.57
C MET A 60 -2.50 15.64 13.94
N GLN A 61 -1.74 15.84 15.02
CA GLN A 61 -1.30 17.18 15.43
C GLN A 61 -0.12 17.70 14.60
N GLU A 62 0.74 16.81 14.12
CA GLU A 62 1.87 17.16 13.28
C GLU A 62 1.43 17.51 11.86
N ALA A 63 0.40 16.81 11.34
CA ALA A 63 -0.18 17.09 10.04
C ALA A 63 -0.76 18.51 9.93
N LEU A 64 -1.44 19.01 10.97
CA LEU A 64 -1.99 20.37 10.96
C LEU A 64 -0.88 21.44 10.90
N LYS A 65 0.16 21.29 11.74
CA LYS A 65 1.34 22.17 11.73
C LYS A 65 2.08 22.13 10.40
N PHE A 66 2.05 20.98 9.73
CA PHE A 66 2.68 20.81 8.45
C PHE A 66 1.85 21.41 7.31
N LEU A 67 0.53 21.23 7.29
CA LEU A 67 -0.38 21.83 6.31
C LEU A 67 -0.31 23.36 6.32
N ASP A 68 -0.08 23.97 7.49
CA ASP A 68 0.13 25.41 7.61
C ASP A 68 1.35 25.91 6.80
N LYS A 69 2.37 25.08 6.58
CA LYS A 69 3.54 25.44 5.76
C LYS A 69 3.20 25.59 4.27
N PHE A 70 2.15 24.92 3.80
CA PHE A 70 1.75 24.93 2.39
C PHE A 70 0.92 26.16 2.02
N LYS A 71 0.41 26.90 3.00
CA LYS A 71 -0.34 28.14 2.77
C LYS A 71 0.47 29.17 1.98
N ASN A 72 1.79 29.11 2.06
CA ASN A 72 2.71 30.09 1.45
C ASN A 72 3.37 29.60 0.14
N ILE A 73 3.01 28.42 -0.39
CA ILE A 73 3.63 27.86 -1.59
C ILE A 73 2.68 28.01 -2.79
N THR A 74 3.18 28.56 -3.89
CA THR A 74 2.39 28.66 -5.14
C THR A 74 2.03 27.27 -5.68
N PRO A 75 0.74 26.97 -5.95
CA PRO A 75 0.28 25.65 -6.38
C PRO A 75 1.00 25.12 -7.63
N LYS A 76 1.35 26.01 -8.57
CA LYS A 76 2.03 25.66 -9.83
C LYS A 76 3.45 25.14 -9.61
N CYS A 77 4.23 25.77 -8.73
CA CYS A 77 5.59 25.35 -8.40
C CYS A 77 5.57 24.02 -7.64
N TYR A 78 4.62 23.86 -6.71
CA TYR A 78 4.43 22.61 -6.00
C TYR A 78 4.09 21.47 -6.97
N ALA A 79 3.08 21.66 -7.82
CA ALA A 79 2.66 20.67 -8.81
C ALA A 79 3.79 20.27 -9.77
N TYR A 80 4.58 21.24 -10.25
CA TYR A 80 5.71 20.98 -11.13
C TYR A 80 6.79 20.12 -10.44
N GLY A 81 7.26 20.53 -9.25
CA GLY A 81 8.26 19.75 -8.50
C GLY A 81 7.78 18.34 -8.19
N LYS A 82 6.48 18.21 -7.88
CA LYS A 82 5.81 16.93 -7.66
C LYS A 82 5.84 16.03 -8.90
N ASN A 83 5.49 16.58 -10.05
CA ASN A 83 5.42 15.84 -11.30
C ASN A 83 6.82 15.42 -11.76
N SER A 84 7.82 16.28 -11.59
CA SER A 84 9.22 15.94 -11.88
C SER A 84 9.72 14.78 -11.02
N LEU A 85 9.41 14.76 -9.73
CA LEU A 85 9.78 13.66 -8.83
C LEU A 85 9.04 12.36 -9.17
N ARG A 86 7.78 12.42 -9.60
CA ARG A 86 6.95 11.23 -9.87
C ARG A 86 7.09 10.64 -11.26
N ALA A 87 7.49 11.44 -12.26
CA ALA A 87 7.62 11.01 -13.64
C ALA A 87 8.37 9.69 -13.84
N PRO A 88 9.55 9.44 -13.22
CA PRO A 88 10.27 8.17 -13.42
C PRO A 88 9.51 6.98 -12.82
N TYR A 89 8.85 7.16 -11.67
CA TYR A 89 8.09 6.09 -11.02
C TYR A 89 6.82 5.73 -11.79
N ILE A 90 6.11 6.73 -12.32
CA ILE A 90 4.92 6.51 -13.17
C ILE A 90 5.32 5.77 -14.44
N LYS A 91 6.48 6.09 -15.02
CA LYS A 91 7.01 5.38 -16.18
C LYS A 91 7.31 3.91 -15.85
N ARG A 92 7.97 3.63 -14.72
CA ARG A 92 8.22 2.26 -14.25
C ARG A 92 6.93 1.49 -13.99
N LEU A 93 5.96 2.13 -13.33
CA LEU A 93 4.62 1.57 -13.09
C LEU A 93 3.93 1.15 -14.38
N LYS A 94 3.97 1.98 -15.43
CA LYS A 94 3.34 1.67 -16.73
C LYS A 94 4.05 0.54 -17.48
N ASN A 95 5.37 0.46 -17.37
CA ASN A 95 6.15 -0.53 -18.09
C ASN A 95 6.04 -1.94 -17.48
N ASN A 96 5.83 -2.05 -16.17
CA ASN A 96 5.82 -3.34 -15.46
C ASN A 96 4.41 -3.93 -15.26
N GLN A 97 3.37 -3.28 -15.78
CA GLN A 97 1.97 -3.69 -15.52
C GLN A 97 1.66 -5.13 -15.92
N GLU A 98 2.20 -5.59 -17.06
CA GLU A 98 1.96 -6.94 -17.57
C GLU A 98 2.63 -8.00 -16.70
N GLU A 99 3.85 -7.76 -16.26
CA GLU A 99 4.59 -8.66 -15.37
C GLU A 99 3.87 -8.83 -14.04
N ASP A 100 3.44 -7.72 -13.44
CA ASP A 100 2.70 -7.74 -12.18
C ASP A 100 1.33 -8.42 -12.32
N LEU A 101 0.68 -8.31 -13.48
CA LEU A 101 -0.57 -9.01 -13.78
C LEU A 101 -0.35 -10.52 -13.91
N ASN A 102 0.73 -10.93 -14.59
CA ASN A 102 1.08 -12.33 -14.75
C ASN A 102 1.38 -12.99 -13.39
N VAL A 103 2.15 -12.33 -12.54
CA VAL A 103 2.44 -12.79 -11.17
C VAL A 103 1.15 -12.96 -10.38
N ALA A 104 0.26 -11.96 -10.40
CA ALA A 104 -1.02 -12.06 -9.71
C ALA A 104 -1.90 -13.19 -10.27
N TYR A 105 -1.88 -13.41 -11.58
CA TYR A 105 -2.65 -14.45 -12.25
C TYR A 105 -2.17 -15.86 -11.88
N GLU A 106 -0.87 -16.06 -11.69
CA GLU A 106 -0.31 -17.33 -11.21
C GLU A 106 -0.83 -17.67 -9.80
N PHE A 107 -0.70 -16.75 -8.85
CA PHE A 107 -1.17 -16.97 -7.47
C PHE A 107 -2.69 -17.13 -7.37
N LEU A 108 -3.46 -16.56 -8.30
CA LEU A 108 -4.92 -16.74 -8.34
C LEU A 108 -5.35 -18.12 -8.87
N LYS A 109 -4.51 -18.80 -9.65
CA LYS A 109 -4.79 -20.17 -10.11
C LYS A 109 -4.58 -21.20 -9.01
N ASP A 110 -3.83 -20.85 -7.97
CA ASP A 110 -3.59 -21.76 -6.86
C ASP A 110 -4.89 -22.12 -6.15
N PRO A 111 -5.20 -23.42 -5.99
CA PRO A 111 -6.45 -23.86 -5.38
C PRO A 111 -6.55 -23.44 -3.92
N VAL A 112 -5.41 -23.41 -3.20
CA VAL A 112 -5.32 -22.98 -1.79
C VAL A 112 -5.75 -21.52 -1.62
N VAL A 113 -5.30 -20.64 -2.52
CA VAL A 113 -5.66 -19.21 -2.49
C VAL A 113 -7.14 -19.04 -2.82
N THR A 114 -7.64 -19.79 -3.80
CA THR A 114 -9.06 -19.75 -4.17
C THR A 114 -9.99 -20.21 -3.03
N GLU A 115 -9.60 -21.22 -2.26
CA GLU A 115 -10.35 -21.67 -1.08
C GLU A 115 -10.30 -20.66 0.07
N LYS A 116 -9.13 -20.09 0.37
CA LYS A 116 -8.99 -19.00 1.35
C LYS A 116 -9.84 -17.79 0.97
N LEU A 117 -9.89 -17.43 -0.31
CA LEU A 117 -10.74 -16.35 -0.83
C LEU A 117 -12.24 -16.66 -0.69
N LYS A 118 -12.66 -17.91 -0.89
CA LYS A 118 -14.05 -18.34 -0.66
C LYS A 118 -14.41 -18.26 0.83
N ALA A 119 -13.52 -18.69 1.71
CA ALA A 119 -13.71 -18.60 3.16
C ALA A 119 -13.74 -17.15 3.68
N LEU A 120 -13.04 -16.23 3.01
CA LEU A 120 -13.06 -14.80 3.28
C LEU A 120 -14.44 -14.18 3.04
N LYS A 121 -15.16 -14.65 2.01
CA LYS A 121 -16.53 -14.21 1.71
C LYS A 121 -17.54 -14.69 2.76
N THR A 122 -17.29 -15.82 3.41
CA THR A 122 -18.19 -16.40 4.42
C THR A 122 -17.88 -15.94 5.85
N GLY A 123 -16.83 -15.13 6.06
CA GLY A 123 -16.47 -14.56 7.37
C GLY A 123 -15.77 -15.52 8.34
N THR A 124 -15.43 -16.73 7.90
CA THR A 124 -14.88 -17.84 8.72
C THR A 124 -13.35 -17.93 8.69
N LEU A 125 -12.64 -16.85 8.35
CA LEU A 125 -11.17 -16.83 8.27
C LEU A 125 -10.44 -17.13 9.59
N ARG A 126 -11.11 -17.05 10.73
CA ARG A 126 -10.48 -17.26 12.05
C ARG A 126 -10.18 -18.73 12.34
N ASP A 127 -10.76 -19.67 11.59
CA ASP A 127 -10.70 -21.11 11.88
C ASP A 127 -9.80 -21.91 10.91
N ILE A 128 -9.17 -21.25 9.94
CA ILE A 128 -8.25 -21.92 9.02
C ILE A 128 -6.87 -21.95 9.67
N PRO A 129 -6.32 -23.13 10.01
CA PRO A 129 -5.01 -23.22 10.62
C PRO A 129 -3.97 -22.61 9.68
N ALA A 130 -3.09 -21.78 10.25
CA ALA A 130 -1.90 -21.31 9.55
C ALA A 130 -1.12 -22.55 9.10
N VAL A 131 -1.05 -22.77 7.79
CA VAL A 131 -0.27 -23.86 7.21
C VAL A 131 1.19 -23.57 7.53
N ASN A 132 1.83 -24.47 8.27
CA ASN A 132 3.27 -24.49 8.52
C ASN A 132 4.05 -24.61 7.21
#